data_AF-A0A924VWW4-F1
#
_entry.id   AF-A0A924VWW4-F1
#
_cell.length_a   1.000
_cell.length_b   1.000
_cell.length_c   1.000
_cell.angle_alpha   90.00
_cell.angle_beta   90.00
_cell.angle_gamma   90.00
#
_symmetry.space_group_name_H-M   'P 1'
#
loop_
_entity.id
_entity.type
_entity.pdbx_description
1 polymer ?
#
loop_
_entity_poly.entity_id
_entity_poly.type
_entity_poly.pdbx_seq_one_letter_code
_entity_poly.pdbx_strand_id
1 'polypeptide(L)'
;PACASFAVASTTTVLSIAENTALLCADGIDNNNNTLVDLADPACAAFATTTPVVVVSTGGGTVGSSFGSGPSFGGSSSGITSGTPVSTVITSTSTCNAMKTYIKKGRKNNVAEVTRLQTFLNQNLGLKISSTGFYGNKTFDAVRTFQLKYKDTILTPWGIGYSTGYFYKTTQRQMNMLLCPNVNFPMPVLN
;
A
#
# COMPACT_ATOMS: atom_id res chain seq x y z
N PRO A 1 -47.67 1.33 44.18
CA PRO A 1 -46.30 1.82 43.92
C PRO A 1 -45.49 0.76 43.16
N ALA A 2 -44.75 1.22 42.16
CA ALA A 2 -44.24 0.47 41.00
C ALA A 2 -43.24 -0.66 41.30
N CYS A 3 -43.15 -1.62 40.37
CA CYS A 3 -41.84 -2.12 39.96
C CYS A 3 -41.84 -2.26 38.43
N ALA A 4 -41.03 -1.42 37.80
CA ALA A 4 -40.96 -1.20 36.36
C ALA A 4 -40.32 -2.39 35.65
N SER A 5 -40.92 -2.81 34.53
CA SER A 5 -40.29 -3.68 33.55
C SER A 5 -39.13 -2.94 32.90
N PHE A 6 -37.90 -3.31 33.25
CA PHE A 6 -36.70 -2.89 32.53
C PHE A 6 -36.61 -3.69 31.23
N ALA A 7 -37.01 -3.05 30.13
CA ALA A 7 -36.64 -3.51 28.79
C ALA A 7 -35.14 -3.28 28.61
N VAL A 8 -34.35 -4.35 28.54
CA VAL A 8 -32.96 -4.27 28.09
C VAL A 8 -33.01 -4.11 26.58
N ALA A 9 -32.90 -2.86 26.12
CA ALA A 9 -32.57 -2.58 24.74
C ALA A 9 -31.14 -3.10 24.51
N SER A 10 -31.03 -4.25 23.85
CA SER A 10 -29.78 -4.70 23.23
C SER A 10 -29.49 -3.76 22.06
N THR A 11 -28.93 -2.58 22.34
CA THR A 11 -28.20 -1.82 21.34
C THR A 11 -26.93 -2.60 21.05
N THR A 12 -26.98 -3.42 20.01
CA THR A 12 -25.82 -3.92 19.30
C THR A 12 -25.05 -2.69 18.82
N THR A 13 -24.13 -2.19 19.64
CA THR A 13 -23.01 -1.37 19.16
C THR A 13 -22.17 -2.28 18.29
N VAL A 14 -22.59 -2.39 17.03
CA VAL A 14 -21.71 -2.81 15.94
C VAL A 14 -20.54 -1.83 16.03
N LEU A 15 -19.34 -2.34 16.27
CA LEU A 15 -18.12 -1.55 16.16
C LEU A 15 -18.08 -1.04 14.71
N SER A 16 -18.63 0.14 14.49
CA SER A 16 -18.47 0.89 13.25
C SER A 16 -16.98 1.19 13.14
N ILE A 17 -16.28 0.46 12.28
CA ILE A 17 -14.97 0.91 11.81
C ILE A 17 -15.27 2.20 11.07
N ALA A 18 -15.07 3.34 11.73
CA ALA A 18 -15.39 4.64 11.16
C ALA A 18 -14.54 4.86 9.90
N GLU A 19 -15.15 5.42 8.86
CA GLU A 19 -14.46 5.86 7.63
C GLU A 19 -13.70 7.16 7.92
N ASN A 20 -12.72 7.08 8.81
CA ASN A 20 -11.97 8.22 9.34
C ASN A 20 -10.51 8.20 8.86
N THR A 21 -10.25 7.55 7.73
CA THR A 21 -8.93 7.48 7.11
C THR A 21 -9.08 7.68 5.62
N ALA A 22 -8.23 8.51 5.01
CA ALA A 22 -8.28 8.82 3.58
C ALA A 22 -8.21 7.58 2.65
N LEU A 23 -7.67 6.46 3.12
CA LEU A 23 -7.64 5.19 2.39
C LEU A 23 -8.99 4.44 2.40
N LEU A 24 -9.78 4.61 3.47
CA LEU A 24 -11.11 4.00 3.61
C LEU A 24 -12.22 4.88 3.00
N CYS A 25 -11.92 6.15 2.74
CA CYS A 25 -12.82 7.12 2.10
C CYS A 25 -12.62 7.23 0.57
N ALA A 26 -11.90 6.28 -0.04
CA ALA A 26 -11.62 6.27 -1.48
C ALA A 26 -11.52 4.85 -2.07
N ASP A 27 -11.99 3.83 -1.35
CA ASP A 27 -11.87 2.42 -1.75
C ASP A 27 -13.16 1.86 -2.36
N GLY A 28 -14.24 2.64 -2.41
CA GLY A 28 -15.51 2.25 -3.03
C GLY A 28 -16.31 1.25 -2.19
N ILE A 29 -15.96 1.09 -0.91
CA ILE A 29 -16.59 0.15 0.02
C ILE A 29 -17.21 0.94 1.17
N ASP A 30 -18.46 0.61 1.52
CA ASP A 30 -19.14 1.09 2.72
C ASP A 30 -18.59 0.32 3.95
N ASN A 31 -17.47 0.79 4.49
CA ASN A 31 -16.70 0.14 5.54
C ASN A 31 -17.37 0.25 6.92
N ASN A 32 -18.33 1.17 7.09
CA ASN A 32 -19.15 1.30 8.29
C ASN A 32 -20.61 0.82 8.09
N ASN A 33 -20.93 0.37 6.89
CA ASN A 33 -22.18 -0.24 6.44
C ASN A 33 -23.41 0.68 6.62
N ASN A 34 -23.22 2.01 6.53
CA ASN A 34 -24.27 3.03 6.71
C ASN A 34 -24.98 3.45 5.41
N THR A 35 -24.76 2.71 4.33
CA THR A 35 -25.28 2.91 2.95
C THR A 35 -24.69 4.08 2.19
N LEU A 36 -23.69 4.76 2.76
CA LEU A 36 -22.94 5.84 2.13
C LEU A 36 -21.51 5.35 1.91
N VAL A 37 -21.00 5.56 0.70
CA VAL A 37 -19.68 5.09 0.27
C VAL A 37 -18.78 6.31 0.06
N ASP A 38 -17.56 6.28 0.59
CA ASP A 38 -16.52 7.28 0.36
C ASP A 38 -16.98 8.73 0.63
N LEU A 39 -16.87 9.63 -0.36
CA LEU A 39 -17.25 11.04 -0.27
C LEU A 39 -18.76 11.27 -0.04
N ALA A 40 -19.59 10.24 -0.18
CA ALA A 40 -21.00 10.32 0.19
C ALA A 40 -21.19 10.24 1.71
N ASP A 41 -20.19 9.78 2.48
CA ASP A 41 -20.25 9.67 3.93
C ASP A 41 -19.82 11.00 4.63
N PRO A 42 -20.66 11.58 5.51
CA PRO A 42 -20.31 12.72 6.35
C PRO A 42 -19.07 12.52 7.22
N ALA A 43 -18.74 11.29 7.61
CA ALA A 43 -17.52 10.95 8.35
C ALA A 43 -16.25 11.14 7.50
N CYS A 44 -16.36 11.03 6.18
CA CYS A 44 -15.30 11.32 5.23
C CYS A 44 -15.15 12.82 4.93
N ALA A 45 -16.07 13.68 5.37
CA ALA A 45 -16.01 15.12 5.13
C ALA A 45 -14.75 15.78 5.72
N ALA A 46 -14.19 15.22 6.81
CA ALA A 46 -12.94 15.69 7.40
C ALA A 46 -11.69 15.29 6.58
N PHE A 47 -11.81 14.31 5.68
CA PHE A 47 -10.75 13.82 4.79
C PHE A 47 -10.94 14.24 3.33
N ALA A 48 -12.09 14.83 2.99
CA ALA A 48 -12.39 15.40 1.67
C ALA A 48 -11.50 16.60 1.31
N THR A 49 -10.80 17.22 2.27
CA THR A 49 -9.81 18.27 2.00
C THR A 49 -8.40 17.69 1.96
N THR A 50 -8.01 17.15 0.80
CA THR A 50 -6.71 17.32 0.12
C THR A 50 -6.45 16.20 -0.90
N THR A 51 -7.31 16.07 -1.91
CA THR A 51 -6.91 15.47 -3.17
C THR A 51 -6.44 16.57 -4.13
N PRO A 52 -5.21 16.55 -4.66
CA PRO A 52 -4.93 17.21 -5.92
C PRO A 52 -5.66 16.43 -7.04
N VAL A 53 -6.65 17.08 -7.64
CA VAL A 53 -7.46 16.60 -8.75
C VAL A 53 -6.59 16.43 -10.00
N VAL A 54 -6.63 15.25 -10.64
CA VAL A 54 -6.08 15.06 -11.99
C VAL A 54 -7.23 14.76 -12.95
N VAL A 55 -7.56 15.75 -13.79
CA VAL A 55 -8.59 15.68 -14.82
C VAL A 55 -7.95 15.17 -16.11
N VAL A 56 -8.42 14.05 -16.66
CA VAL A 56 -8.00 13.53 -17.97
C VAL A 56 -8.99 13.99 -19.03
N SER A 57 -8.51 14.69 -20.05
CA SER A 57 -9.26 15.00 -21.27
C SER A 57 -8.42 14.65 -22.50
N THR A 58 -9.08 14.04 -23.48
CA THR A 58 -8.57 13.31 -24.65
C THR A 58 -8.30 14.21 -25.87
N GLY A 59 -7.23 13.90 -26.63
CA GLY A 59 -6.93 14.41 -27.99
C GLY A 59 -5.46 14.84 -28.11
N GLY A 60 -4.63 14.48 -29.08
CA GLY A 60 -4.81 14.04 -30.47
C GLY A 60 -4.13 15.04 -31.42
N GLY A 61 -3.01 14.68 -32.08
CA GLY A 61 -2.57 15.31 -33.34
C GLY A 61 -1.29 16.19 -33.38
N THR A 62 -0.22 15.63 -33.99
CA THR A 62 0.82 16.17 -34.92
C THR A 62 1.11 17.69 -35.07
N VAL A 63 2.40 18.13 -35.11
CA VAL A 63 3.28 18.40 -36.30
C VAL A 63 4.62 19.09 -35.91
N GLY A 64 5.71 18.79 -36.65
CA GLY A 64 6.95 19.55 -36.99
C GLY A 64 7.66 20.50 -36.00
N SER A 65 8.98 20.73 -35.96
CA SER A 65 10.11 20.48 -36.87
C SER A 65 11.45 20.82 -36.17
N SER A 66 12.52 20.14 -36.62
CA SER A 66 13.91 20.61 -36.84
C SER A 66 14.80 21.26 -35.75
N PHE A 67 15.81 20.47 -35.36
CA PHE A 67 17.26 20.71 -35.10
C PHE A 67 17.83 22.11 -34.79
N GLY A 68 18.69 22.17 -33.75
CA GLY A 68 19.72 23.22 -33.58
C GLY A 68 20.54 23.11 -32.28
N SER A 69 21.86 22.98 -32.42
CA SER A 69 22.88 22.79 -31.38
C SER A 69 23.39 24.09 -30.73
N GLY A 70 23.80 24.08 -29.45
CA GLY A 70 24.79 25.02 -28.88
C GLY A 70 24.45 25.66 -27.51
N PRO A 71 25.46 26.09 -26.70
CA PRO A 71 25.39 26.02 -25.23
C PRO A 71 25.47 27.36 -24.44
N SER A 72 25.09 27.27 -23.15
CA SER A 72 25.55 28.01 -21.96
C SER A 72 25.53 29.55 -21.90
N PHE A 73 24.68 30.12 -21.02
CA PHE A 73 24.95 31.36 -20.27
C PHE A 73 24.32 31.31 -18.87
N GLY A 74 25.09 31.72 -17.86
CA GLY A 74 24.63 31.95 -16.49
C GLY A 74 24.15 33.39 -16.26
N GLY A 75 23.31 33.59 -15.25
CA GLY A 75 22.86 34.91 -14.81
C GLY A 75 21.61 34.86 -13.93
N SER A 76 21.69 35.50 -12.77
CA SER A 76 20.69 35.54 -11.71
C SER A 76 19.46 36.43 -12.01
N SER A 77 18.38 36.13 -11.29
CA SER A 77 17.25 37.00 -10.87
C SER A 77 16.02 37.14 -11.78
N SER A 78 14.89 36.70 -11.21
CA SER A 78 13.54 37.27 -11.32
C SER A 78 12.83 37.26 -12.67
N GLY A 79 11.86 36.34 -12.80
CA GLY A 79 10.92 36.31 -13.92
C GLY A 79 9.80 35.30 -13.69
N ILE A 80 8.95 35.54 -12.70
CA ILE A 80 7.60 34.94 -12.66
C ILE A 80 6.83 35.48 -13.85
N THR A 81 6.69 34.67 -14.89
CA THR A 81 5.70 34.91 -15.94
C THR A 81 4.81 33.68 -16.05
N SER A 82 3.54 33.95 -15.78
CA SER A 82 2.34 33.18 -16.02
C SER A 82 2.45 32.05 -17.05
N GLY A 83 1.91 30.89 -16.66
CA GLY A 83 1.01 30.18 -17.57
C GLY A 83 1.59 28.99 -18.32
N THR A 84 2.06 27.97 -17.61
CA THR A 84 1.72 26.57 -17.97
C THR A 84 1.97 25.71 -16.73
N PRO A 85 0.96 25.04 -16.13
CA PRO A 85 1.28 23.88 -15.33
C PRO A 85 1.90 22.88 -16.30
N VAL A 86 3.22 22.72 -16.28
CA VAL A 86 3.82 21.46 -16.72
C VAL A 86 3.28 20.44 -15.75
N SER A 87 2.17 19.82 -16.15
CA SER A 87 1.70 18.57 -15.56
C SER A 87 2.82 17.58 -15.80
N THR A 88 3.74 17.49 -14.85
CA THR A 88 4.55 16.31 -14.65
C THR A 88 3.54 15.20 -14.46
N VAL A 89 3.25 14.48 -15.54
CA VAL A 89 2.69 13.15 -15.47
C VAL A 89 3.76 12.38 -14.73
N ILE A 90 3.67 12.35 -13.40
CA ILE A 90 4.21 11.24 -12.65
C ILE A 90 3.28 10.10 -13.05
N THR A 91 3.54 9.56 -14.23
CA THR A 91 3.38 8.14 -14.45
C THR A 91 4.19 7.59 -13.30
N SER A 92 3.52 7.24 -12.21
CA SER A 92 3.98 6.17 -11.37
C SER A 92 3.90 4.92 -12.24
N THR A 93 4.78 4.86 -13.25
CA THR A 93 5.64 3.72 -13.45
C THR A 93 6.45 3.56 -12.16
N SER A 94 5.77 3.31 -11.04
CA SER A 94 6.31 2.40 -10.06
C SER A 94 6.48 1.13 -10.86
N THR A 95 7.66 0.97 -11.45
CA THR A 95 8.17 -0.29 -11.95
C THR A 95 8.05 -1.20 -10.74
N CYS A 96 6.93 -1.91 -10.67
CA CYS A 96 6.56 -2.76 -9.58
C CYS A 96 7.74 -3.70 -9.33
N ASN A 97 8.46 -3.44 -8.24
CA ASN A 97 9.69 -4.16 -7.95
C ASN A 97 9.34 -5.34 -7.05
N ALA A 98 8.52 -6.22 -7.62
CA ALA A 98 8.08 -7.44 -6.96
C ALA A 98 9.29 -8.28 -6.57
N MET A 99 9.23 -8.86 -5.38
CA MET A 99 10.19 -9.82 -4.89
C MET A 99 10.14 -11.08 -5.74
N LYS A 100 11.31 -11.54 -6.20
CA LYS A 100 11.44 -12.70 -7.10
C LYS A 100 12.11 -13.88 -6.41
N THR A 101 12.84 -13.62 -5.34
CA THR A 101 13.63 -14.64 -4.64
C THR A 101 12.99 -15.06 -3.33
N TYR A 102 13.28 -16.29 -2.91
CA TYR A 102 12.89 -16.81 -1.60
C TYR A 102 13.99 -16.53 -0.58
N ILE A 103 13.58 -16.25 0.65
CA ILE A 103 14.50 -15.92 1.73
C ILE A 103 14.21 -16.81 2.94
N LYS A 104 15.26 -17.45 3.48
CA LYS A 104 15.17 -18.32 4.65
C LYS A 104 16.37 -18.14 5.58
N LYS A 105 16.11 -18.24 6.89
CA LYS A 105 17.16 -18.21 7.92
C LYS A 105 18.15 -19.36 7.74
N GLY A 106 19.44 -19.05 7.85
CA GLY A 106 20.53 -20.03 7.72
C GLY A 106 20.82 -20.48 6.28
N ARG A 107 20.24 -19.84 5.26
CA ARG A 107 20.56 -20.07 3.85
C ARG A 107 21.28 -18.85 3.26
N LYS A 108 21.97 -19.08 2.13
CA LYS A 108 22.56 -17.99 1.34
C LYS A 108 21.44 -17.23 0.63
N ASN A 109 21.10 -16.07 1.18
CA ASN A 109 20.07 -15.18 0.62
C ASN A 109 20.75 -14.07 -0.20
N ASN A 110 20.01 -13.46 -1.13
CA ASN A 110 20.47 -12.28 -1.83
C ASN A 110 20.37 -11.06 -0.89
N VAL A 111 21.49 -10.37 -0.66
CA VAL A 111 21.58 -9.24 0.29
C VAL A 111 20.61 -8.12 -0.08
N ALA A 112 20.50 -7.77 -1.37
CA ALA A 112 19.61 -6.69 -1.82
C ALA A 112 18.13 -7.02 -1.60
N GLU A 113 17.73 -8.28 -1.82
CA GLU A 113 16.36 -8.76 -1.60
C GLU A 113 16.04 -8.80 -0.09
N VAL A 114 17.00 -9.21 0.75
CA VAL A 114 16.82 -9.16 2.21
C VAL A 114 16.70 -7.72 2.70
N THR A 115 17.51 -6.79 2.18
CA THR A 115 17.40 -5.36 2.51
C THR A 115 16.03 -4.81 2.14
N ARG A 116 15.49 -5.17 0.98
CA ARG A 116 14.12 -4.81 0.57
C ARG A 116 13.07 -5.37 1.51
N LEU A 117 13.16 -6.66 1.83
CA LEU A 117 12.28 -7.32 2.79
C LEU A 117 12.27 -6.58 4.15
N GLN A 118 13.45 -6.20 4.66
CA GLN A 118 13.57 -5.47 5.93
C GLN A 118 12.91 -4.10 5.87
N THR A 119 13.15 -3.33 4.81
CA THR A 119 12.52 -2.02 4.60
C THR A 119 11.01 -2.14 4.51
N PHE A 120 10.50 -3.12 3.76
CA PHE A 120 9.07 -3.38 3.66
C PHE A 120 8.46 -3.72 5.02
N LEU A 121 9.08 -4.62 5.79
CA LEU A 121 8.57 -5.01 7.11
C LEU A 121 8.54 -3.83 8.08
N ASN A 122 9.54 -2.95 8.04
CA ASN A 122 9.54 -1.71 8.83
C ASN A 122 8.34 -0.82 8.48
N GLN A 123 8.06 -0.64 7.20
CA GLN A 123 6.94 0.19 6.74
C GLN A 123 5.58 -0.45 7.06
N ASN A 124 5.41 -1.75 6.80
CA ASN A 124 4.13 -2.44 6.93
C ASN A 124 3.74 -2.79 8.38
N LEU A 125 4.73 -2.92 9.26
CA LEU A 125 4.53 -3.28 10.67
C LEU A 125 4.96 -2.17 11.64
N GLY A 126 5.42 -1.01 11.14
CA GLY A 126 5.91 0.09 11.98
C GLY A 126 7.18 -0.26 12.78
N LEU A 127 7.98 -1.21 12.29
CA LEU A 127 9.20 -1.66 12.96
C LEU A 127 10.39 -0.74 12.63
N LYS A 128 11.44 -0.83 13.46
CA LYS A 128 12.73 -0.15 13.26
C LYS A 128 13.89 -1.15 13.26
N ILE A 129 13.81 -2.17 12.40
CA ILE A 129 14.91 -3.13 12.20
C ILE A 129 15.94 -2.60 11.20
N SER A 130 17.21 -2.92 11.38
CA SER A 130 18.30 -2.48 10.50
C SER A 130 18.25 -3.20 9.15
N SER A 131 18.14 -2.46 8.04
CA SER A 131 18.10 -3.00 6.67
C SER A 131 19.50 -3.40 6.14
N THR A 132 20.21 -4.24 6.88
CA THR A 132 21.60 -4.65 6.57
C THR A 132 21.72 -5.69 5.46
N GLY A 133 20.60 -6.27 5.01
CA GLY A 133 20.59 -7.39 4.07
C GLY A 133 20.94 -8.73 4.73
N PHE A 134 21.06 -8.77 6.06
CA PHE A 134 21.24 -9.99 6.83
C PHE A 134 19.91 -10.49 7.42
N TYR A 135 19.51 -11.72 7.07
CA TYR A 135 18.30 -12.34 7.58
C TYR A 135 18.53 -13.00 8.94
N GLY A 136 18.67 -12.17 9.97
CA GLY A 136 18.89 -12.58 11.37
C GLY A 136 17.60 -12.80 12.17
N ASN A 137 17.72 -12.90 13.50
CA ASN A 137 16.58 -13.13 14.39
C ASN A 137 15.52 -12.02 14.32
N LYS A 138 15.92 -10.74 14.31
CA LYS A 138 14.97 -9.61 14.21
C LYS A 138 14.14 -9.66 12.92
N THR A 139 14.78 -9.94 11.78
CA THR A 139 14.08 -10.07 10.50
C THR A 139 13.18 -11.31 10.48
N PHE A 140 13.64 -12.43 11.06
CA PHE A 140 12.85 -13.65 11.19
C PHE A 140 11.59 -13.43 12.02
N ASP A 141 11.68 -12.76 13.17
CA ASP A 141 10.53 -12.44 14.01
C ASP A 141 9.58 -11.46 13.32
N ALA A 142 10.11 -10.46 12.60
CA ALA A 142 9.29 -9.56 11.80
C ALA A 142 8.50 -10.29 10.69
N VAL A 143 9.12 -11.26 10.00
CA VAL A 143 8.41 -12.09 9.02
C VAL A 143 7.35 -12.94 9.70
N ARG A 144 7.60 -13.50 10.88
CA ARG A 144 6.60 -14.26 11.63
C ARG A 144 5.37 -13.40 11.97
N THR A 145 5.60 -12.18 12.44
CA THR A 145 4.54 -11.21 12.71
C THR A 145 3.75 -10.89 11.44
N PHE A 146 4.43 -10.67 10.32
CA PHE A 146 3.78 -10.46 9.03
C PHE A 146 2.92 -11.66 8.58
N GLN A 147 3.45 -12.87 8.74
CA GLN A 147 2.71 -14.10 8.41
C GLN A 147 1.46 -14.28 9.26
N LEU A 148 1.51 -13.94 10.55
CA LEU A 148 0.34 -13.98 11.43
C LEU A 148 -0.66 -12.87 11.10
N LYS A 149 -0.20 -11.68 10.72
CA LYS A 149 -1.06 -10.57 10.28
C LYS A 149 -1.89 -10.92 9.05
N TYR A 150 -1.32 -11.67 8.11
CA TYR A 150 -1.99 -12.14 6.89
C TYR A 150 -2.17 -13.67 6.88
N LYS A 151 -2.50 -14.24 8.05
CA LYS A 151 -2.59 -15.70 8.26
C LYS A 151 -3.46 -16.39 7.20
N ASP A 152 -4.62 -15.82 6.89
CA ASP A 152 -5.59 -16.43 5.99
C ASP A 152 -5.11 -16.53 4.54
N THR A 153 -4.28 -15.58 4.10
CA THR A 153 -3.72 -15.60 2.74
C THR A 153 -2.38 -16.32 2.68
N ILE A 154 -1.61 -16.32 3.77
CA ILE A 154 -0.24 -16.85 3.78
C ILE A 154 -0.17 -18.29 4.29
N LEU A 155 -0.79 -18.59 5.43
CA LEU A 155 -0.59 -19.83 6.20
C LEU A 155 -1.76 -20.81 6.05
N THR A 156 -2.99 -20.31 6.09
CA THR A 156 -4.22 -21.13 5.96
C THR A 156 -4.23 -21.99 4.69
N PRO A 157 -3.75 -21.54 3.50
CA PRO A 157 -3.73 -22.39 2.31
C PRO A 157 -2.80 -23.59 2.42
N TRP A 158 -1.80 -23.53 3.29
CA TRP A 158 -0.90 -24.64 3.59
C TRP A 158 -1.41 -25.55 4.71
N GLY A 159 -2.55 -25.22 5.33
CA GLY A 159 -3.03 -25.88 6.55
C GLY A 159 -2.13 -25.65 7.76
N ILE A 160 -1.32 -24.60 7.77
CA ILE A 160 -0.37 -24.30 8.85
C ILE A 160 -0.98 -23.27 9.80
N GLY A 161 -1.05 -23.60 11.09
CA GLY A 161 -1.60 -22.70 12.12
C GLY A 161 -0.59 -21.73 12.73
N TYR A 162 0.71 -21.88 12.44
CA TYR A 162 1.80 -21.14 13.07
C TYR A 162 2.73 -20.47 12.05
N SER A 163 3.36 -19.37 12.45
CA SER A 163 4.35 -18.68 11.64
C SER A 163 5.60 -19.53 11.42
N THR A 164 6.06 -19.66 10.18
CA THR A 164 7.28 -20.40 9.82
C THR A 164 8.53 -19.51 9.78
N GLY A 165 8.34 -18.19 9.63
CA GLY A 165 9.42 -17.22 9.44
C GLY A 165 10.17 -17.42 8.12
N TYR A 166 9.56 -18.10 7.15
CA TYR A 166 10.08 -18.28 5.80
C TYR A 166 9.41 -17.30 4.84
N PHE A 167 10.21 -16.55 4.11
CA PHE A 167 9.72 -15.75 3.00
C PHE A 167 9.67 -16.63 1.75
N TYR A 168 8.53 -17.31 1.58
CA TYR A 168 8.30 -18.27 0.51
C TYR A 168 7.04 -17.94 -0.30
N LYS A 169 6.69 -18.78 -1.28
CA LYS A 169 5.60 -18.61 -2.26
C LYS A 169 4.44 -17.71 -1.83
N THR A 170 3.68 -18.07 -0.78
CA THR A 170 2.50 -17.29 -0.35
C THR A 170 2.86 -16.01 0.40
N THR A 171 3.94 -16.00 1.20
CA THR A 171 4.46 -14.78 1.85
C THR A 171 4.98 -13.77 0.82
N GLN A 172 5.70 -14.25 -0.18
CA GLN A 172 6.19 -13.46 -1.31
C GLN A 172 5.03 -12.90 -2.13
N ARG A 173 4.03 -13.73 -2.44
CA ARG A 173 2.80 -13.29 -3.10
C ARG A 173 2.12 -12.16 -2.33
N GLN A 174 1.88 -12.35 -1.03
CA GLN A 174 1.22 -11.33 -0.21
C GLN A 174 2.00 -10.01 -0.20
N MET A 175 3.32 -10.07 -0.08
CA MET A 175 4.17 -8.88 -0.17
C MET A 175 4.09 -8.23 -1.55
N ASN A 176 4.14 -9.02 -2.62
CA ASN A 176 4.05 -8.50 -3.99
C ASN A 176 2.71 -7.82 -4.26
N MET A 177 1.61 -8.34 -3.72
CA MET A 177 0.30 -7.68 -3.78
C MET A 177 0.30 -6.32 -3.06
N LEU A 178 1.02 -6.20 -1.93
CA LEU A 178 1.11 -4.94 -1.18
C LEU A 178 2.09 -3.94 -1.82
N LEU A 179 3.16 -4.43 -2.47
CA LEU A 179 4.10 -3.60 -3.23
C LEU A 179 3.50 -3.13 -4.56
N CYS A 180 2.60 -3.92 -5.14
CA CYS A 180 2.10 -3.74 -6.49
C CYS A 180 0.59 -4.00 -6.54
N PRO A 181 -0.23 -3.05 -6.04
CA PRO A 181 -1.67 -3.22 -5.96
C PRO A 181 -2.34 -3.39 -7.33
N ASN A 182 -1.74 -2.83 -8.39
CA ASN A 182 -2.24 -2.90 -9.76
C ASN A 182 -1.82 -4.19 -10.50
N VAL A 183 -1.13 -5.12 -9.82
CA VAL A 183 -0.69 -6.39 -10.42
C VAL A 183 -1.40 -7.54 -9.73
N ASN A 184 -2.15 -8.33 -10.49
CA ASN A 184 -2.77 -9.54 -9.99
C ASN A 184 -1.73 -10.68 -9.92
N PHE A 185 -1.39 -11.11 -8.71
CA PHE A 185 -0.56 -12.29 -8.49
C PHE A 185 -1.47 -13.50 -8.20
N PRO A 186 -1.52 -14.53 -9.07
CA PRO A 186 -2.33 -15.71 -8.81
C PRO A 186 -1.78 -16.51 -7.63
N MET A 187 -2.64 -17.32 -7.01
CA MET A 187 -2.23 -18.21 -5.92
C MET A 187 -1.21 -19.25 -6.45
N PRO A 188 -0.02 -19.38 -5.83
CA PRO A 188 0.99 -20.33 -6.28
C PRO A 188 0.55 -21.77 -5.97
N VAL A 189 1.02 -22.71 -6.79
CA VAL A 189 0.86 -24.14 -6.53
C VAL A 189 1.58 -24.53 -5.24
N LEU A 190 0.86 -25.18 -4.33
CA LEU A 190 1.36 -25.63 -3.04
C LEU A 190 1.87 -27.07 -3.19
N ASN A 191 3.13 -27.32 -2.85
CA ASN A 191 3.77 -28.63 -2.92
C ASN A 191 4.80 -28.80 -1.80
#